data_AF-A0A3N5PUK6-F1
#
_entry.id   AF-A0A3N5PUK6-F1
#
_cell.length_a   1.000
_cell.length_b   1.000
_cell.length_c   1.000
_cell.angle_alpha   90.00
_cell.angle_beta   90.00
_cell.angle_gamma   90.00
#
_symmetry.space_group_name_H-M   'P 1'
#
loop_
_entity.id
_entity.type
_entity.pdbx_description
1 polymer ?
#
loop_
_entity_poly.entity_id
_entity_poly.type
_entity_poly.pdbx_seq_one_letter_code
_entity_poly.pdbx_strand_id
1 'polypeptide(L)'
;MMVDLQLTNTKLVERARTILMRLTGIDHESASELLAQADGHVKTALVMSAHHCSKEEARQRLDRAHGMVRTAMEQTDLEGGL
;
A
#
# COMPACT_ATOMS: atom_id res chain seq x y z
N MET A 1 29.76 10.82 -6.56
CA MET A 1 28.87 11.63 -7.43
C MET A 1 27.65 10.80 -7.75
N MET A 2 26.45 11.34 -7.53
CA MET A 2 25.17 10.65 -7.65
C MET A 2 24.60 10.94 -9.04
N VAL A 3 24.86 10.05 -9.99
CA VAL A 3 24.26 10.07 -11.33
C VAL A 3 23.94 8.63 -11.67
N ASP A 4 22.91 8.08 -11.03
CA ASP A 4 22.19 6.95 -11.60
C ASP A 4 20.75 6.93 -11.10
N LEU A 5 19.85 7.24 -12.04
CA LEU A 5 18.62 6.47 -12.22
C LEU A 5 17.44 6.73 -11.27
N GLN A 6 16.75 7.87 -11.49
CA GLN A 6 15.31 7.97 -11.19
C GLN A 6 14.45 6.92 -11.94
N LEU A 7 14.98 6.23 -12.97
CA LEU A 7 14.22 5.16 -13.66
C LEU A 7 13.95 3.93 -12.78
N THR A 8 14.71 3.70 -11.71
CA THR A 8 14.49 2.57 -10.79
C THR A 8 13.19 2.76 -10.00
N ASN A 9 12.90 3.99 -9.57
CA ASN A 9 11.69 4.28 -8.82
C ASN A 9 10.46 4.25 -9.73
N THR A 10 10.53 4.85 -10.92
CA THR A 10 9.37 4.90 -11.83
C THR A 10 8.91 3.51 -12.30
N LYS A 11 9.84 2.59 -12.60
CA LYS A 11 9.48 1.19 -12.92
C LYS A 11 8.91 0.42 -11.73
N LEU A 12 9.41 0.67 -10.53
CA LEU A 12 8.88 0.07 -9.30
C LEU A 12 7.48 0.60 -8.98
N VAL A 13 7.26 1.90 -9.17
CA VAL A 13 5.97 2.60 -9.02
C VAL A 13 4.95 2.08 -10.04
N GLU A 14 5.31 1.96 -11.31
CA GLU A 14 4.46 1.36 -12.35
C GLU A 14 4.10 -0.10 -12.04
N ARG A 15 5.07 -0.89 -11.58
CA ARG A 15 4.84 -2.28 -11.20
C ARG A 15 3.93 -2.37 -9.98
N ALA A 16 4.16 -1.52 -8.98
CA ALA A 16 3.32 -1.40 -7.80
C ALA A 16 1.87 -1.06 -8.17
N ARG A 17 1.68 -0.09 -9.06
CA ARG A 17 0.38 0.29 -9.58
C ARG A 17 -0.29 -0.86 -10.32
N THR A 18 0.43 -1.55 -11.19
CA THR A 18 -0.11 -2.71 -11.93
C THR A 18 -0.56 -3.81 -10.97
N ILE A 19 0.20 -4.05 -9.89
CA ILE A 19 -0.17 -5.00 -8.84
C ILE A 19 -1.43 -4.52 -8.11
N LEU A 20 -1.51 -3.25 -7.73
CA LEU A 20 -2.68 -2.66 -7.09
C LEU A 20 -3.93 -2.82 -7.96
N MET A 21 -3.87 -2.40 -9.22
CA MET A 21 -4.97 -2.53 -10.18
C MET A 21 -5.40 -4.00 -10.35
N ARG A 22 -4.46 -4.94 -10.39
CA ARG A 22 -4.79 -6.38 -10.50
C ARG A 22 -5.41 -6.98 -9.25
N LEU A 23 -4.99 -6.54 -8.07
CA LEU A 23 -5.46 -7.08 -6.79
C LEU A 23 -6.75 -6.43 -6.30
N THR A 24 -6.91 -5.13 -6.54
CA THR A 24 -8.05 -4.33 -6.05
C THR A 24 -9.07 -4.02 -7.15
N GLY A 25 -8.70 -4.17 -8.43
CA GLY A 25 -9.59 -3.87 -9.56
C GLY A 25 -9.80 -2.38 -9.82
N ILE A 26 -9.11 -1.50 -9.10
CA ILE A 26 -9.23 -0.05 -9.25
C ILE A 26 -8.59 0.44 -10.55
N ASP A 27 -9.05 1.59 -11.03
CA ASP A 27 -8.49 2.28 -12.16
C ASP A 27 -7.08 2.82 -11.89
N HIS A 28 -6.44 3.19 -12.99
CA HIS A 28 -5.09 3.73 -13.01
C HIS A 28 -5.00 4.95 -12.08
N GLU A 29 -5.91 5.92 -12.20
CA GLU A 29 -5.90 7.16 -11.41
C GLU A 29 -5.95 6.87 -9.91
N SER A 30 -6.95 6.10 -9.47
CA SER A 30 -7.10 5.66 -8.07
C SER A 30 -5.86 4.94 -7.55
N ALA A 31 -5.26 4.07 -8.36
CA ALA A 31 -4.03 3.38 -7.99
C ALA A 31 -2.84 4.34 -7.82
N SER A 32 -2.77 5.41 -8.62
CA SER A 32 -1.73 6.45 -8.48
C SER A 32 -1.92 7.24 -7.19
N GLU A 33 -3.16 7.64 -6.90
CA GLU A 33 -3.48 8.41 -5.71
C GLU A 33 -3.18 7.62 -4.44
N LEU A 34 -3.62 6.36 -4.37
CA LEU A 34 -3.31 5.47 -3.26
C LEU A 34 -1.81 5.25 -3.08
N LEU A 35 -1.09 5.07 -4.18
CA LEU A 35 0.36 4.87 -4.12
C LEU A 35 1.09 6.15 -3.68
N ALA A 36 0.63 7.32 -4.11
CA ALA A 36 1.14 8.62 -3.66
C ALA A 36 0.86 8.86 -2.17
N GLN A 37 -0.37 8.60 -1.73
CA GLN A 37 -0.75 8.66 -0.31
C GLN A 37 0.07 7.68 0.53
N ALA A 38 0.46 6.55 -0.03
CA ALA A 38 1.31 5.56 0.62
C ALA A 38 2.82 5.84 0.54
N ASP A 39 3.28 7.02 0.09
CA ASP A 39 4.71 7.34 -0.08
C ASP A 39 5.44 6.36 -1.04
N GLY A 40 4.73 5.79 -2.02
CA GLY A 40 5.28 4.77 -2.92
C GLY A 40 5.28 3.34 -2.34
N HIS A 41 4.76 3.13 -1.13
CA HIS A 41 4.69 1.80 -0.51
C HIS A 41 3.46 1.02 -0.96
N VAL A 42 3.67 0.05 -1.86
CA VAL A 42 2.61 -0.83 -2.41
C VAL A 42 1.81 -1.52 -1.31
N LYS A 43 2.51 -2.02 -0.27
CA LYS A 43 1.91 -2.73 0.85
C LYS A 43 0.93 -1.84 1.61
N THR A 44 1.34 -0.60 1.89
CA THR A 44 0.52 0.39 2.59
C THR A 44 -0.67 0.78 1.74
N ALA A 45 -0.47 1.04 0.45
CA ALA A 45 -1.57 1.32 -0.49
C ALA A 45 -2.60 0.17 -0.56
N LEU A 46 -2.16 -1.09 -0.53
CA LEU A 46 -3.05 -2.26 -0.50
C LEU A 46 -3.92 -2.29 0.75
N VAL A 47 -3.32 -2.07 1.92
CA VAL A 47 -4.03 -2.08 3.21
C VAL A 47 -4.97 -0.87 3.32
N MET A 48 -4.53 0.31 2.84
CA MET A 48 -5.38 1.50 2.73
C MET A 48 -6.57 1.25 1.82
N SER A 49 -6.36 0.63 0.65
CA SER A 49 -7.44 0.30 -0.29
C SER A 49 -8.39 -0.77 0.24
N ALA A 50 -7.90 -1.74 1.01
CA ALA A 50 -8.71 -2.84 1.53
C ALA A 50 -9.59 -2.44 2.72
N HIS A 51 -9.04 -1.59 3.60
CA HIS A 51 -9.71 -1.16 4.84
C HIS A 51 -10.25 0.27 4.78
N HIS A 52 -10.06 0.97 3.65
CA HIS A 52 -10.40 2.38 3.47
C HIS A 52 -9.87 3.28 4.61
N CYS A 53 -8.65 3.00 5.07
CA CYS A 53 -8.05 3.65 6.23
C CYS A 53 -6.90 4.60 5.84
N SER A 54 -6.51 5.46 6.79
CA SER A 54 -5.41 6.41 6.61
C SER A 54 -4.05 5.72 6.50
N LYS A 55 -3.04 6.42 5.96
CA LYS A 55 -1.66 5.91 5.85
C LYS A 55 -1.10 5.44 7.19
N GLU A 56 -1.30 6.21 8.26
CA GLU A 56 -0.86 5.81 9.61
C GLU A 56 -1.52 4.53 10.10
N GLU A 57 -2.84 4.40 9.91
CA GLU A 57 -3.58 3.20 10.29
C GLU A 57 -3.13 1.97 9.50
N ALA A 58 -2.97 2.12 8.19
CA ALA A 58 -2.44 1.06 7.34
C ALA A 58 -1.02 0.66 7.74
N ARG A 59 -0.18 1.63 8.14
CA ARG A 59 1.16 1.35 8.70
C ARG A 59 1.09 0.62 10.02
N GLN A 60 0.21 1.02 10.95
CA GLN A 60 0.04 0.30 12.22
C GLN A 60 -0.42 -1.13 11.99
N ARG A 61 -1.40 -1.34 11.09
CA ARG A 61 -1.86 -2.69 10.73
C ARG A 61 -0.74 -3.52 10.11
N LEU A 62 0.06 -2.93 9.23
CA LEU A 62 1.26 -3.58 8.68
C LEU A 62 2.30 -3.90 9.75
N ASP A 63 2.52 -3.01 10.71
CA ASP A 63 3.49 -3.19 11.79
C ASP A 63 3.07 -4.35 12.71
N ARG A 64 1.80 -4.37 13.13
CA ARG A 64 1.19 -5.49 13.89
C ARG A 64 1.25 -6.81 13.13
N ALA A 65 1.13 -6.74 11.80
CA ALA A 65 1.27 -7.88 10.91
C ALA A 65 2.73 -8.20 10.52
N HIS A 66 3.73 -7.60 11.17
CA HIS A 66 5.16 -7.78 10.87
C HIS A 66 5.52 -7.57 9.38
N GLY A 67 4.86 -6.63 8.72
CA GLY A 67 5.05 -6.30 7.31
C GLY A 67 4.39 -7.26 6.31
N MET A 68 3.53 -8.18 6.78
CA MET A 68 2.75 -9.08 5.94
C MET A 68 1.40 -8.46 5.54
N VAL A 69 1.23 -8.17 4.24
CA VAL A 69 -0.01 -7.56 3.71
C VAL A 69 -1.22 -8.46 3.95
N ARG A 70 -1.07 -9.77 3.68
CA ARG A 70 -2.16 -10.75 3.86
C ARG A 70 -2.67 -10.74 5.29
N THR A 71 -1.76 -10.81 6.26
CA THR A 71 -2.08 -10.73 7.68
C THR A 71 -2.69 -9.36 8.03
N ALA A 72 -2.13 -8.24 7.56
CA ALA A 72 -2.70 -6.90 7.79
C ALA A 72 -4.12 -6.72 7.21
N MET A 73 -4.44 -7.41 6.12
CA MET A 73 -5.78 -7.46 5.54
C MET A 73 -6.72 -8.38 6.34
N GLU A 74 -6.21 -9.50 6.86
CA GLU A 74 -6.95 -10.43 7.72
C GLU A 74 -7.11 -9.93 9.16
N GLN A 75 -6.30 -8.97 9.58
CA GLN A 75 -6.44 -8.23 10.85
C GLN A 75 -7.63 -7.28 10.74
N THR A 76 -8.83 -7.85 10.63
CA THR A 76 -10.06 -7.17 11.01
C THR A 76 -9.92 -6.90 12.50
N ASP A 77 -10.01 -5.63 12.86
CA ASP A 77 -10.02 -5.12 14.23
C ASP A 77 -10.76 -6.08 15.18
N LEU A 78 -10.01 -6.93 15.88
CA LEU A 78 -10.46 -7.67 17.05
C LEU A 78 -10.20 -6.85 18.32
N GLU A 79 -9.97 -5.54 18.18
CA GLU A 79 -9.76 -4.60 19.28
C GLU A 79 -10.84 -3.50 19.29
N GLY A 80 -12.09 -3.91 19.04
CA GLY A 80 -13.29 -3.20 19.49
C GLY A 80 -13.83 -3.78 20.80
N GLY A 81 -12.98 -4.06 21.78
CA GLY A 81 -13.38 -4.79 23.00
C GLY A 81 -12.56 -4.46 24.24
N LEU A 82 -12.87 -3.30 24.85
CA LEU A 82 -13.24 -3.10 26.27
C LEU A 82 -13.10 -1.63 26.66
#